data_AF-A0A354HJ93-F1
#
_entry.id   AF-A0A354HJ93-F1
#
_cell.length_a   1.000
_cell.length_b   1.000
_cell.length_c   1.000
_cell.angle_alpha   90.00
_cell.angle_beta   90.00
_cell.angle_gamma   90.00
#
_symmetry.space_group_name_H-M   'P 1'
#
loop_
_entity.id
_entity.type
_entity.pdbx_description
1 polymer ?
#
loop_
_entity_poly.entity_id
_entity_poly.type
_entity_poly.pdbx_seq_one_letter_code
_entity_poly.pdbx_strand_id
1 'polypeptide(L)'
;VDLPTGFTLIKHRAACMDKAAKKNGGKMAAIIGLPSDVIETVCAEVNGGGDYVVPVNYNTSVQTVIAGSEAGVAKAAELLKAKGAKRAVPLAVAAAFHSEYMKEAGLEFKELIKDIAIAKPQKAFYSNVTGARLDDFSGIHDLLSRHIYSPVRFTSELAAMQADGIDSFVECGPGKALTGMVKKTLDDVSAIAMDA
;
A
#
# COMPACT_ATOMS: atom_id res chain seq x y z
N VAL A 1 10.76 -1.56 -17.61
CA VAL A 1 12.10 -2.19 -17.55
C VAL A 1 12.00 -3.62 -18.05
N ASP A 2 13.11 -4.25 -18.43
CA ASP A 2 13.13 -5.69 -18.69
C ASP A 2 13.06 -6.51 -17.38
N LEU A 3 12.90 -7.82 -17.50
CA LEU A 3 12.71 -8.70 -16.34
C LEU A 3 13.92 -8.71 -15.39
N PRO A 4 15.19 -8.85 -15.85
CA PRO A 4 16.35 -8.78 -14.97
C PRO A 4 16.47 -7.45 -14.23
N THR A 5 16.25 -6.32 -14.91
CA THR A 5 16.26 -5.00 -14.28
C THR A 5 15.12 -4.88 -13.26
N GLY A 6 13.95 -5.43 -13.54
CA GLY A 6 12.84 -5.52 -12.59
C GLY A 6 13.25 -6.21 -11.28
N PHE A 7 13.92 -7.35 -11.36
CA PHE A 7 14.43 -8.03 -10.16
C PHE A 7 15.49 -7.22 -9.42
N THR A 8 16.38 -6.52 -10.13
CA THR A 8 17.36 -5.62 -9.54
C THR A 8 16.68 -4.49 -8.75
N LEU A 9 15.65 -3.85 -9.31
CA LEU A 9 14.87 -2.82 -8.63
C LEU A 9 14.21 -3.38 -7.36
N ILE A 10 13.59 -4.56 -7.43
CA ILE A 10 12.94 -5.20 -6.27
C ILE A 10 13.97 -5.51 -5.18
N LYS A 11 15.17 -6.00 -5.55
CA LYS A 11 16.25 -6.28 -4.61
C LYS A 11 16.72 -5.01 -3.90
N HIS A 12 16.94 -3.92 -4.62
CA HIS A 12 17.32 -2.63 -4.02
C HIS A 12 16.23 -2.11 -3.07
N ARG A 13 14.96 -2.13 -3.51
CA ARG A 13 13.82 -1.74 -2.70
C ARG A 13 13.75 -2.53 -1.39
N ALA A 14 13.85 -3.87 -1.48
CA ALA A 14 13.80 -4.74 -0.32
C ALA A 14 14.94 -4.46 0.67
N ALA A 15 16.17 -4.27 0.18
CA ALA A 15 17.33 -3.96 1.02
C ALA A 15 17.18 -2.61 1.75
N CYS A 16 16.74 -1.56 1.06
CA CYS A 16 16.50 -0.26 1.68
C CYS A 16 15.39 -0.34 2.74
N MET A 17 14.28 -1.03 2.45
CA MET A 17 13.17 -1.17 3.39
C MET A 17 13.54 -2.01 4.62
N ASP A 18 14.29 -3.10 4.45
CA ASP A 18 14.79 -3.92 5.56
C ASP A 18 15.74 -3.13 6.48
N LYS A 19 16.64 -2.34 5.90
CA LYS A 19 17.52 -1.44 6.65
C LYS A 19 16.74 -0.41 7.46
N ALA A 20 15.74 0.25 6.86
CA ALA A 20 14.89 1.20 7.58
C ALA A 20 14.03 0.52 8.66
N ALA A 21 13.50 -0.68 8.39
CA ALA A 21 12.77 -1.48 9.37
C ALA A 21 13.61 -1.79 10.61
N LYS A 22 14.87 -2.23 10.41
CA LYS A 22 15.80 -2.51 11.52
C LYS A 22 16.18 -1.27 12.32
N LYS A 23 16.26 -0.10 11.66
CA LYS A 23 16.62 1.17 12.30
C LYS A 23 15.45 1.79 13.07
N ASN A 24 14.27 1.85 12.46
CA ASN A 24 13.14 2.63 12.95
C ASN A 24 12.08 1.77 13.68
N GLY A 25 12.06 0.46 13.43
CA GLY A 25 11.03 -0.45 13.94
C GLY A 25 9.63 -0.11 13.41
N GLY A 26 8.64 -0.36 14.26
CA GLY A 26 7.22 -0.07 13.97
C GLY A 26 6.35 -1.32 13.88
N LYS A 27 5.05 -1.10 13.77
CA LYS A 27 4.03 -2.15 13.69
C LYS A 27 3.03 -1.84 12.59
N MET A 28 2.30 -2.87 12.17
CA MET A 28 1.16 -2.76 11.28
C MET A 28 0.01 -3.62 11.79
N ALA A 29 -1.23 -3.17 11.55
CA ALA A 29 -2.43 -3.94 11.84
C ALA A 29 -3.47 -3.78 10.73
N ALA A 30 -4.08 -4.89 10.32
CA ALA A 30 -5.25 -4.87 9.43
C ALA A 30 -6.52 -4.61 10.24
N ILE A 31 -7.21 -3.52 9.93
CA ILE A 31 -8.50 -3.15 10.51
C ILE A 31 -9.59 -3.59 9.55
N ILE A 32 -10.53 -4.39 10.07
CA ILE A 32 -11.57 -5.05 9.27
C ILE A 32 -12.94 -4.64 9.80
N GLY A 33 -13.85 -4.29 8.89
CA GLY A 33 -15.26 -4.02 9.17
C GLY A 33 -15.60 -2.55 9.40
N LEU A 34 -14.67 -1.63 9.12
CA LEU A 34 -14.93 -0.19 9.16
C LEU A 34 -14.53 0.47 7.83
N PRO A 35 -15.25 1.53 7.42
CA PRO A 35 -14.83 2.37 6.30
C PRO A 35 -13.56 3.16 6.66
N SER A 36 -12.81 3.57 5.63
CA SER A 36 -11.48 4.16 5.82
C SER A 36 -11.50 5.55 6.45
N ASP A 37 -12.57 6.33 6.26
CA ASP A 37 -12.77 7.66 6.85
C ASP A 37 -12.82 7.62 8.38
N VAL A 38 -13.48 6.61 8.95
CA VAL A 38 -13.49 6.35 10.40
C VAL A 38 -12.08 6.00 10.88
N ILE A 39 -11.33 5.21 10.10
CA ILE A 39 -9.96 4.81 10.42
C ILE A 39 -9.00 6.00 10.38
N GLU A 40 -9.11 6.83 9.35
CA GLU A 40 -8.36 8.09 9.20
C GLU A 40 -8.60 9.03 10.38
N THR A 41 -9.87 9.19 10.79
CA THR A 41 -10.25 10.03 11.94
C THR A 41 -9.59 9.54 13.23
N VAL A 42 -9.62 8.24 13.50
CA VAL A 42 -8.97 7.68 14.71
C VAL A 42 -7.45 7.80 14.64
N CYS A 43 -6.84 7.57 13.48
CA CYS A 43 -5.40 7.77 13.32
C CYS A 43 -5.02 9.23 13.62
N ALA A 44 -5.80 10.20 13.13
CA ALA A 44 -5.58 11.61 13.42
C ALA A 44 -5.73 11.94 14.92
N GLU A 45 -6.73 11.36 15.60
CA GLU A 45 -6.92 11.50 17.05
C GLU A 45 -5.71 10.97 17.83
N VAL A 46 -5.23 9.77 17.48
CA VAL A 46 -4.05 9.17 18.11
C VAL A 46 -2.80 10.03 17.89
N ASN A 47 -2.63 10.57 16.68
CA ASN A 47 -1.52 11.45 16.34
C ASN A 47 -1.56 12.78 17.11
N GLY A 48 -2.74 13.35 17.31
CA GLY A 48 -2.93 14.53 18.16
C GLY A 48 -2.56 14.29 19.63
N GLY A 49 -2.56 13.02 20.06
CA GLY A 49 -2.13 12.59 21.39
C GLY A 49 -0.62 12.31 21.53
N GLY A 50 0.18 12.48 20.48
CA GLY A 50 1.65 12.36 20.51
C GLY A 50 2.22 11.01 20.07
N ASP A 51 1.37 10.01 19.80
CA ASP A 51 1.79 8.77 19.13
C ASP A 51 1.80 8.95 17.60
N TYR A 52 2.30 7.97 16.84
CA TYR A 52 2.24 8.02 15.38
C TYR A 52 1.58 6.76 14.82
N VAL A 53 0.53 6.94 14.02
CA VAL A 53 -0.16 5.90 13.26
C VAL A 53 -0.89 6.52 12.07
N VAL A 54 -0.83 5.84 10.93
CA VAL A 54 -1.50 6.27 9.69
C VAL A 54 -2.08 5.07 8.94
N PRO A 55 -3.15 5.24 8.15
CA PRO A 55 -3.58 4.22 7.20
C PRO A 55 -2.59 4.14 6.03
N VAL A 56 -2.23 2.92 5.64
CA VAL A 56 -1.17 2.66 4.66
C VAL A 56 -1.55 1.69 3.55
N ASN A 57 -2.62 0.90 3.69
CA ASN A 57 -3.15 0.10 2.58
C ASN A 57 -4.67 0.16 2.60
N TYR A 58 -5.27 0.81 1.61
CA TYR A 58 -6.71 0.87 1.38
C TYR A 58 -7.09 -0.30 0.47
N ASN A 59 -7.40 -1.46 1.06
CA ASN A 59 -7.48 -2.72 0.32
C ASN A 59 -8.90 -3.05 -0.17
N THR A 60 -9.92 -2.74 0.63
CA THR A 60 -11.34 -2.88 0.26
C THR A 60 -12.15 -1.79 0.98
N SER A 61 -13.44 -1.67 0.68
CA SER A 61 -14.37 -0.77 1.37
C SER A 61 -14.42 -0.94 2.89
N VAL A 62 -14.04 -2.12 3.41
CA VAL A 62 -14.07 -2.47 4.83
C VAL A 62 -12.77 -3.07 5.35
N GLN A 63 -11.65 -2.90 4.64
CA GLN A 63 -10.34 -3.37 5.10
C GLN A 63 -9.27 -2.34 4.78
N THR A 64 -8.72 -1.75 5.84
CA THR A 64 -7.58 -0.82 5.76
C THR A 64 -6.50 -1.27 6.71
N VAL A 65 -5.24 -1.24 6.27
CA VAL A 65 -4.08 -1.50 7.14
C VAL A 65 -3.60 -0.17 7.70
N ILE A 66 -3.33 -0.14 9.00
CA ILE A 66 -2.66 0.98 9.67
C ILE A 66 -1.22 0.61 10.02
N ALA A 67 -0.34 1.60 10.06
CA ALA A 67 1.07 1.43 10.42
C ALA A 67 1.59 2.62 11.22
N GLY A 68 2.55 2.38 12.09
CA GLY A 68 3.19 3.44 12.87
C GLY A 68 4.00 2.91 14.05
N SER A 69 4.08 3.70 15.12
CA SER A 69 4.68 3.27 16.37
C SER A 69 3.88 2.11 17.00
N GLU A 70 4.53 1.29 17.81
CA GLU A 70 3.86 0.18 18.50
C GLU A 70 2.70 0.68 19.39
N ALA A 71 2.94 1.74 20.15
CA ALA A 71 1.93 2.39 20.97
C ALA A 71 0.79 2.98 20.13
N GLY A 72 1.10 3.68 19.03
CA GLY A 72 0.10 4.29 18.15
C GLY A 72 -0.80 3.26 17.48
N VAL A 73 -0.23 2.16 16.98
CA VAL A 73 -0.99 1.06 16.38
C VAL A 73 -1.86 0.35 17.42
N ALA A 74 -1.34 0.08 18.62
CA ALA A 74 -2.10 -0.55 19.69
C ALA A 74 -3.29 0.33 20.11
N LYS A 75 -3.05 1.61 20.36
CA LYS A 75 -4.08 2.59 20.76
C LYS A 75 -5.15 2.77 19.69
N ALA A 76 -4.75 2.93 18.42
CA ALA A 76 -5.70 3.00 17.31
C ALA A 76 -6.53 1.72 17.18
N ALA A 77 -5.91 0.54 17.33
CA ALA A 77 -6.62 -0.73 17.27
C ALA A 77 -7.69 -0.87 18.36
N GLU A 78 -7.41 -0.41 19.58
CA GLU A 78 -8.40 -0.39 20.68
C GLU A 78 -9.56 0.57 20.39
N LEU A 79 -9.25 1.81 19.99
CA LEU A 79 -10.27 2.81 19.64
C LEU A 79 -11.14 2.36 18.47
N LEU A 80 -10.55 1.73 17.46
CA LEU A 80 -11.28 1.21 16.30
C LEU A 80 -12.17 0.03 16.66
N LYS A 81 -11.71 -0.88 17.54
CA LYS A 81 -12.58 -1.93 18.09
C LYS A 81 -13.77 -1.35 18.84
N ALA A 82 -13.55 -0.32 19.68
CA ALA A 82 -14.63 0.36 20.39
C ALA A 82 -15.62 1.06 19.44
N LYS A 83 -15.16 1.52 18.27
CA LYS A 83 -15.99 2.10 17.21
C LYS A 83 -16.61 1.07 16.25
N GLY A 84 -16.50 -0.22 16.53
CA GLY A 84 -17.20 -1.28 15.79
C GLY A 84 -16.36 -2.01 14.74
N ALA A 85 -15.04 -1.88 14.74
CA ALA A 85 -14.19 -2.76 13.94
C ALA A 85 -14.45 -4.21 14.33
N LYS A 86 -14.79 -5.05 13.33
CA LYS A 86 -14.99 -6.49 13.53
C LYS A 86 -13.71 -7.15 14.05
N ARG A 87 -12.56 -6.73 13.51
CA ARG A 87 -11.23 -7.23 13.91
C ARG A 87 -10.18 -6.12 13.73
N ALA A 88 -9.19 -6.11 14.62
CA ALA A 88 -7.89 -5.50 14.37
C ALA A 88 -6.84 -6.60 14.51
N VAL A 89 -6.19 -6.95 13.40
CA VAL A 89 -5.29 -8.09 13.29
C VAL A 89 -3.85 -7.58 13.15
N PRO A 90 -2.98 -7.78 14.16
CA PRO A 90 -1.56 -7.46 14.03
C PRO A 90 -0.94 -8.24 12.87
N LEU A 91 -0.14 -7.56 12.05
CA LEU A 91 0.61 -8.21 10.98
C LEU A 91 1.96 -8.70 11.51
N ALA A 92 2.44 -9.83 10.97
CA ALA A 92 3.72 -10.45 11.35
C ALA A 92 4.93 -9.70 10.73
N VAL A 93 5.02 -8.40 11.02
CA VAL A 93 6.09 -7.51 10.55
C VAL A 93 6.56 -6.61 11.70
N ALA A 94 7.85 -6.32 11.73
CA ALA A 94 8.47 -5.42 12.71
C ALA A 94 8.84 -4.06 12.06
N ALA A 95 7.98 -3.58 11.16
CA ALA A 95 8.19 -2.36 10.38
C ALA A 95 6.85 -1.65 10.15
N ALA A 96 6.88 -0.33 10.01
CA ALA A 96 5.72 0.46 9.58
C ALA A 96 5.81 0.80 8.07
N PHE A 97 5.61 -0.21 7.20
CA PHE A 97 5.71 -0.02 5.74
C PHE A 97 4.70 0.99 5.21
N HIS A 98 5.03 1.65 4.08
CA HIS A 98 4.16 2.63 3.42
C HIS A 98 3.79 3.85 4.29
N SER A 99 4.62 4.12 5.31
CA SER A 99 4.52 5.29 6.19
C SER A 99 5.82 6.09 6.18
N GLU A 100 5.82 7.26 6.83
CA GLU A 100 7.00 8.13 6.96
C GLU A 100 8.22 7.42 7.58
N TYR A 101 8.02 6.33 8.33
CA TYR A 101 9.10 5.48 8.86
C TYR A 101 9.99 4.88 7.76
N MET A 102 9.49 4.81 6.52
CA MET A 102 10.21 4.29 5.36
C MET A 102 10.78 5.38 4.45
N LYS A 103 10.68 6.67 4.82
CA LYS A 103 11.12 7.76 3.94
C LYS A 103 12.60 7.70 3.60
N GLU A 104 13.44 7.41 4.59
CA GLU A 104 14.89 7.21 4.35
C GLU A 104 15.14 6.08 3.33
N ALA A 105 14.40 4.97 3.42
CA ALA A 105 14.48 3.88 2.45
C ALA A 105 14.04 4.34 1.05
N GLY A 106 13.00 5.16 0.95
CA GLY A 106 12.56 5.75 -0.31
C GLY A 106 13.62 6.63 -0.96
N LEU A 107 14.28 7.50 -0.19
CA LEU A 107 15.33 8.39 -0.68
C LEU A 107 16.58 7.61 -1.10
N GLU A 108 17.02 6.65 -0.28
CA GLU A 108 18.15 5.77 -0.61
C GLU A 108 17.86 4.94 -1.88
N PHE A 109 16.64 4.41 -2.00
CA PHE A 109 16.22 3.68 -3.18
C PHE A 109 16.28 4.56 -4.43
N LYS A 110 15.78 5.80 -4.37
CA LYS A 110 15.83 6.75 -5.50
C LYS A 110 17.26 6.93 -6.01
N GLU A 111 18.21 7.13 -5.11
CA GLU A 111 19.61 7.31 -5.48
C GLU A 111 20.21 6.07 -6.15
N LEU A 112 19.84 4.86 -5.71
CA LEU A 112 20.31 3.61 -6.31
C LEU A 112 19.78 3.39 -7.73
N ILE A 113 18.60 3.92 -8.05
CA ILE A 113 17.92 3.64 -9.32
C ILE A 113 17.98 4.79 -10.32
N LYS A 114 18.57 5.94 -9.96
CA LYS A 114 18.53 7.18 -10.75
C LYS A 114 19.05 7.03 -12.18
N ASP A 115 20.03 6.16 -12.39
CA ASP A 115 20.64 5.91 -13.70
C ASP A 115 19.99 4.74 -14.46
N ILE A 116 19.00 4.07 -13.86
CA ILE A 116 18.26 2.98 -14.50
C ILE A 116 17.17 3.59 -15.38
N ALA A 117 17.21 3.29 -16.68
CA ALA A 117 16.18 3.71 -17.63
C ALA A 117 14.86 2.97 -17.39
N ILE A 118 13.80 3.71 -17.07
CA ILE A 118 12.45 3.16 -16.87
C ILE A 118 11.53 3.74 -17.94
N ALA A 119 11.21 2.91 -18.94
CA ALA A 119 10.32 3.30 -20.03
C ALA A 119 8.85 3.30 -19.59
N LYS A 120 8.06 4.20 -20.21
CA LYS A 120 6.60 4.19 -20.15
C LYS A 120 6.06 2.83 -20.64
N PRO A 121 5.12 2.18 -19.93
CA PRO A 121 4.51 0.94 -20.37
C PRO A 121 3.65 1.15 -21.62
N GLN A 122 3.54 0.09 -22.43
CA GLN A 122 2.67 0.09 -23.62
C GLN A 122 1.18 -0.04 -23.27
N LYS A 123 0.86 -0.42 -22.03
CA LYS A 123 -0.50 -0.56 -21.51
C LYS A 123 -0.74 0.47 -20.43
N ALA A 124 -2.02 0.79 -20.19
CA ALA A 124 -2.40 1.66 -19.08
C ALA A 124 -1.83 1.14 -17.77
N PHE A 125 -1.37 2.06 -16.92
CA PHE A 125 -0.77 1.75 -15.64
C PHE A 125 -1.44 2.62 -14.59
N TYR A 126 -1.83 2.01 -13.48
CA TYR A 126 -2.47 2.69 -12.35
C TYR A 126 -1.49 2.66 -11.19
N SER A 127 -1.35 3.80 -10.51
CA SER A 127 -0.35 3.95 -9.47
C SER A 127 -0.99 3.81 -8.09
N ASN A 128 -0.39 2.98 -7.25
CA ASN A 128 -0.72 2.89 -5.82
C ASN A 128 -0.62 4.23 -5.08
N VAL A 129 0.27 5.13 -5.52
CA VAL A 129 0.49 6.42 -4.86
C VAL A 129 -0.63 7.41 -5.18
N THR A 130 -1.04 7.48 -6.45
CA THR A 130 -2.07 8.44 -6.89
C THR A 130 -3.47 7.88 -6.75
N GLY A 131 -3.64 6.55 -6.76
CA GLY A 131 -4.95 5.93 -6.81
C GLY A 131 -5.63 6.03 -8.18
N ALA A 132 -4.87 6.35 -9.24
CA ALA A 132 -5.40 6.68 -10.55
C ALA A 132 -4.47 6.24 -11.67
N ARG A 133 -4.96 6.33 -12.91
CA ARG A 133 -4.16 6.14 -14.11
C ARG A 133 -2.99 7.13 -14.13
N LEU A 134 -1.80 6.62 -14.47
CA LEU A 134 -0.58 7.39 -14.62
C LEU A 134 -0.22 7.47 -16.11
N ASP A 135 -0.31 8.67 -16.69
CA ASP A 135 0.03 8.89 -18.10
C ASP A 135 1.40 9.52 -18.32
N ASP A 136 1.89 10.30 -17.34
CA ASP A 136 3.22 10.90 -17.32
C ASP A 136 4.20 10.09 -16.47
N PHE A 137 5.31 9.71 -17.08
CA PHE A 137 6.39 8.92 -16.47
C PHE A 137 7.69 9.72 -16.31
N SER A 138 7.68 11.03 -16.59
CA SER A 138 8.84 11.91 -16.43
C SER A 138 9.43 11.87 -15.02
N GLY A 139 8.57 11.73 -13.99
CA GLY A 139 8.95 11.64 -12.58
C GLY A 139 8.94 10.23 -11.99
N ILE A 140 9.18 9.18 -12.79
CA ILE A 140 8.99 7.79 -12.33
C ILE A 140 9.90 7.39 -11.16
N HIS A 141 11.16 7.84 -11.12
CA HIS A 141 12.06 7.56 -9.99
C HIS A 141 11.55 8.17 -8.68
N ASP A 142 11.04 9.40 -8.73
CA ASP A 142 10.40 10.06 -7.60
C ASP A 142 9.10 9.37 -7.16
N LEU A 143 8.31 8.88 -8.13
CA LEU A 143 7.10 8.13 -7.82
C LEU A 143 7.41 6.79 -7.15
N LEU A 144 8.40 6.04 -7.65
CA LEU A 144 8.81 4.76 -7.07
C LEU A 144 9.46 4.94 -5.69
N SER A 145 10.20 6.04 -5.48
CA SER A 145 10.68 6.46 -4.16
C SER A 145 9.51 6.68 -3.20
N ARG A 146 8.54 7.53 -3.59
CA ARG A 146 7.36 7.84 -2.79
C ARG A 146 6.52 6.61 -2.49
N HIS A 147 6.41 5.66 -3.40
CA HIS A 147 5.65 4.42 -3.21
C HIS A 147 6.09 3.63 -1.96
N ILE A 148 7.37 3.73 -1.58
CA ILE A 148 7.91 3.04 -0.40
C ILE A 148 7.35 3.60 0.93
N TYR A 149 7.03 4.90 0.97
CA TYR A 149 6.59 5.62 2.17
C TYR A 149 5.25 6.34 2.01
N SER A 150 4.50 6.00 0.97
CA SER A 150 3.15 6.50 0.73
C SER A 150 2.14 5.35 0.84
N PRO A 151 0.89 5.64 1.23
CA PRO A 151 -0.17 4.64 1.27
C PRO A 151 -0.43 4.00 -0.10
N VAL A 152 -0.81 2.74 -0.10
CA VAL A 152 -1.30 1.99 -1.26
C VAL A 152 -2.80 2.22 -1.40
N ARG A 153 -3.21 2.96 -2.44
CA ARG A 153 -4.60 3.36 -2.72
C ARG A 153 -5.33 2.37 -3.63
N PHE A 154 -5.30 1.09 -3.27
CA PHE A 154 -5.80 0.02 -4.13
C PHE A 154 -7.30 0.16 -4.46
N THR A 155 -8.14 0.53 -3.49
CA THR A 155 -9.57 0.80 -3.76
C THR A 155 -9.79 1.92 -4.77
N SER A 156 -8.98 2.99 -4.71
CA SER A 156 -9.05 4.10 -5.67
C SER A 156 -8.58 3.66 -7.06
N GLU A 157 -7.52 2.85 -7.15
CA GLU A 157 -7.06 2.30 -8.42
C GLU A 157 -8.13 1.43 -9.07
N LEU A 158 -8.78 0.55 -8.31
CA LEU A 158 -9.87 -0.28 -8.82
C LEU A 158 -11.04 0.56 -9.32
N ALA A 159 -11.44 1.59 -8.60
CA ALA A 159 -12.49 2.50 -9.03
C ALA A 159 -12.11 3.24 -10.33
N ALA A 160 -10.85 3.68 -10.46
CA ALA A 160 -10.34 4.30 -11.68
C ALA A 160 -10.30 3.32 -12.86
N MET A 161 -9.88 2.08 -12.63
CA MET A 161 -9.91 1.02 -13.65
C MET A 161 -11.34 0.75 -14.15
N GLN A 162 -12.31 0.64 -13.24
CA GLN A 162 -13.70 0.41 -13.61
C GLN A 162 -14.29 1.62 -14.36
N ALA A 163 -13.97 2.85 -13.94
CA ALA A 163 -14.39 4.07 -14.65
C ALA A 163 -13.82 4.15 -16.08
N ASP A 164 -12.64 3.57 -16.31
CA ASP A 164 -12.03 3.42 -17.63
C ASP A 164 -12.59 2.22 -18.43
N GLY A 165 -13.61 1.52 -17.91
CA GLY A 165 -14.31 0.42 -18.57
C GLY A 165 -13.66 -0.95 -18.40
N ILE A 166 -12.75 -1.12 -17.45
CA ILE A 166 -12.15 -2.43 -17.14
C ILE A 166 -13.10 -3.23 -16.24
N ASP A 167 -13.58 -4.36 -16.74
CA ASP A 167 -14.52 -5.26 -16.04
C ASP A 167 -13.92 -6.65 -15.73
N SER A 168 -12.73 -6.94 -16.23
CA SER A 168 -12.12 -8.27 -16.21
C SER A 168 -10.71 -8.20 -15.62
N PHE A 169 -10.50 -8.92 -14.52
CA PHE A 169 -9.27 -8.89 -13.73
C PHE A 169 -8.62 -10.28 -13.68
N VAL A 170 -7.31 -10.30 -13.91
CA VAL A 170 -6.50 -11.51 -13.83
C VAL A 170 -5.36 -11.25 -12.85
N GLU A 171 -5.34 -11.96 -11.72
CA GLU A 171 -4.26 -11.91 -10.75
C GLU A 171 -3.14 -12.86 -11.20
N CYS A 172 -1.95 -12.29 -11.43
CA CYS A 172 -0.76 -13.03 -11.83
C CYS A 172 0.21 -13.13 -10.65
N GLY A 173 0.39 -14.34 -10.11
CA GLY A 173 1.26 -14.59 -8.98
C GLY A 173 0.66 -15.60 -8.00
N PRO A 174 1.40 -16.01 -6.95
CA PRO A 174 0.93 -17.02 -6.03
C PRO A 174 -0.26 -16.52 -5.19
N GLY A 175 -1.31 -17.33 -5.12
CA GLY A 175 -2.47 -17.07 -4.27
C GLY A 175 -3.63 -16.40 -5.00
N LYS A 176 -4.52 -15.76 -4.23
CA LYS A 176 -5.77 -15.17 -4.74
C LYS A 176 -6.22 -13.94 -3.95
N ALA A 177 -5.26 -13.24 -3.34
CA ALA A 177 -5.55 -12.17 -2.40
C ALA A 177 -6.19 -10.98 -3.12
N LEU A 178 -5.61 -10.57 -4.26
CA LEU A 178 -6.12 -9.44 -5.04
C LEU A 178 -7.46 -9.77 -5.68
N THR A 179 -7.64 -10.99 -6.20
CA THR A 179 -8.91 -11.50 -6.72
C THR A 179 -10.02 -11.37 -5.67
N GLY A 180 -9.74 -11.75 -4.42
CA GLY A 180 -10.68 -11.61 -3.33
C GLY A 180 -10.98 -10.16 -2.95
N MET A 181 -9.99 -9.25 -3.09
CA MET A 181 -10.18 -7.82 -2.84
C MET A 181 -10.98 -7.14 -3.95
N VAL A 182 -10.72 -7.45 -5.22
CA VAL A 182 -11.48 -6.97 -6.39
C VAL A 182 -12.97 -7.30 -6.22
N LYS A 183 -13.30 -8.58 -5.97
CA LYS A 183 -14.69 -9.04 -5.80
C LYS A 183 -15.43 -8.43 -4.60
N LYS A 184 -14.71 -7.85 -3.64
CA LYS A 184 -15.28 -7.16 -2.47
C LYS A 184 -15.41 -5.65 -2.67
N THR A 185 -14.80 -5.11 -3.71
CA THR A 185 -14.64 -3.67 -3.91
C THR A 185 -15.41 -3.17 -5.13
N LEU A 186 -15.45 -3.96 -6.20
CA LEU A 186 -16.13 -3.61 -7.45
C LEU A 186 -17.36 -4.49 -7.65
N ASP A 187 -18.42 -3.88 -8.16
CA ASP A 187 -19.63 -4.56 -8.63
C ASP A 187 -19.52 -4.90 -10.12
N ASP A 188 -20.23 -5.93 -10.58
CA ASP A 188 -20.32 -6.31 -12.01
C ASP A 188 -18.98 -6.59 -12.73
N VAL A 189 -18.00 -7.16 -12.01
CA VAL A 189 -16.69 -7.53 -12.57
C VAL A 189 -16.43 -9.04 -12.56
N SER A 190 -15.63 -9.51 -13.51
CA SER A 190 -15.02 -10.84 -13.51
C SER A 190 -13.61 -10.77 -12.92
N ALA A 191 -13.27 -11.68 -12.01
CA ALA A 191 -11.92 -11.76 -11.45
C ALA A 191 -11.47 -13.20 -11.21
N ILE A 192 -10.30 -13.55 -11.73
CA ILE A 192 -9.66 -14.87 -11.62
C ILE A 192 -8.19 -14.73 -11.21
N ALA A 193 -7.65 -15.77 -10.57
CA ALA A 193 -6.21 -15.91 -10.34
C ALA A 193 -5.63 -16.93 -11.33
N MET A 194 -4.48 -16.62 -11.93
CA MET A 194 -3.74 -17.57 -12.77
C MET A 194 -3.02 -18.58 -11.87
N ASP A 195 -3.45 -19.84 -11.94
CA ASP A 195 -2.87 -21.02 -11.27
C ASP A 195 -2.59 -20.85 -9.76
N ALA A 196 -3.51 -21.40 -8.96
CA ALA A 196 -3.30 -21.74 -7.55
C ALA A 196 -2.97 -23.21 -7.38
#